data_AF-A0A834NNF6-F1
#
_entry.id   AF-A0A834NNF6-F1
#
_cell.length_a   1.000
_cell.length_b   1.000
_cell.length_c   1.000
_cell.angle_alpha   90.00
_cell.angle_beta   90.00
_cell.angle_gamma   90.00
#
_symmetry.space_group_name_H-M   'P 1'
#
loop_
_entity.id
_entity.type
_entity.pdbx_description
1 polymer ?
#
loop_
_entity_poly.entity_id
_entity_poly.type
_entity_poly.pdbx_seq_one_letter_code
_entity_poly.pdbx_strand_id
1 'polypeptide(L)'
;MAFSLAAFSYIVALSIDAFLIFFVIFHVIAFDELQSGQKNPIDQCNSLNPLVIPEYVLHILINFLFLISGQWFSLCFNIPLIAYHVWRYSNRPVMTGPGLYDPTSILNAHDLAMYQREGWVKLTFYLLSFFYYLYGMISSLIPLNKYSAEANNPKVEDILEYPISLRELDKPFRMSKLNILWVKARNRLTDPKLQSLFSDLKIHDKEELAFKHYKSEEKDSDGLEEARLRKKLIGIMSTYDLLEHFTDTEDPMLLKRYKALNDGSNYVAKDVFKDSKLNKLWAKAELAGFTYEELNTLKEEFQHHQEKVDEYMSLLKDIEAGDSEVHENSLFEKPDSWNVLEEEEQLSNNNLPGKKLDYLGKANLLREKHLELRNGYDRLDRLTAKGPNHKEFIEPKVQGLWRIALEAKFPPNELASLKEELLHYESRLLKLRHLHTEAALEAARKGKSYDLDNSTSQQHIKKHARTVQKLHMDLEAKIMQKHTEL
;
A
#
# COMPACT_ATOMS: atom_id res chain seq x y z
N MET A 1 -16.01 -6.56 -13.69
CA MET A 1 -16.41 -6.99 -15.05
C MET A 1 -17.87 -6.64 -15.22
N ALA A 2 -18.18 -5.54 -15.91
CA ALA A 2 -19.57 -5.19 -16.20
C ALA A 2 -20.06 -6.14 -17.30
N PHE A 3 -20.90 -7.10 -16.95
CA PHE A 3 -21.57 -7.96 -17.93
C PHE A 3 -22.57 -7.08 -18.69
N SER A 4 -22.19 -6.63 -19.89
CA SER A 4 -23.03 -5.76 -20.69
C SER A 4 -24.26 -6.52 -21.19
N LEU A 5 -25.41 -5.86 -21.24
CA LEU A 5 -26.64 -6.42 -21.82
C LEU A 5 -26.41 -6.91 -23.27
N ALA A 6 -25.49 -6.26 -24.00
CA ALA A 6 -25.04 -6.67 -25.32
C ALA A 6 -24.36 -8.06 -25.29
N ALA A 7 -23.40 -8.28 -24.38
CA ALA A 7 -22.74 -9.58 -24.24
C ALA A 7 -23.75 -10.70 -23.91
N PHE A 8 -24.70 -10.44 -23.01
CA PHE A 8 -25.80 -11.36 -22.74
C PHE A 8 -26.61 -11.68 -23.99
N SER A 9 -26.98 -10.66 -24.78
CA SER A 9 -27.77 -10.85 -26.00
C SER A 9 -27.07 -11.74 -27.02
N TYR A 10 -25.75 -11.58 -27.19
CA TYR A 10 -24.96 -12.42 -28.10
C TYR A 10 -24.80 -13.86 -27.61
N ILE A 11 -24.67 -14.09 -26.30
CA ILE A 11 -24.58 -15.45 -25.74
C ILE A 11 -25.88 -16.22 -25.96
N VAL A 12 -27.02 -15.57 -25.70
CA VAL A 12 -28.34 -16.15 -25.95
C VAL A 12 -28.55 -16.37 -27.45
N ALA A 13 -28.17 -15.40 -28.28
CA ALA A 13 -28.25 -15.53 -29.74
C ALA A 13 -27.43 -16.70 -30.26
N LEU A 14 -26.20 -16.91 -29.80
CA LEU A 14 -25.36 -18.06 -30.18
C LEU A 14 -26.00 -19.40 -29.83
N SER A 15 -26.61 -19.48 -28.64
CA SER A 15 -27.25 -20.72 -28.19
C SER A 15 -28.47 -21.04 -29.05
N ILE A 16 -29.32 -20.03 -29.33
CA ILE A 16 -30.51 -20.21 -30.17
C ILE A 16 -30.12 -20.48 -31.63
N ASP A 17 -29.10 -19.80 -32.16
CA ASP A 17 -28.61 -19.99 -33.53
C ASP A 17 -28.05 -21.41 -33.74
N ALA A 18 -27.40 -22.00 -32.74
CA ALA A 18 -27.00 -23.41 -32.78
C ALA A 18 -28.21 -24.36 -32.93
N PHE A 19 -29.32 -24.09 -32.24
CA PHE A 19 -30.56 -24.85 -32.42
C PHE A 19 -31.19 -24.62 -33.81
N LEU A 20 -31.13 -23.38 -34.34
CA LEU A 20 -31.62 -23.07 -35.69
C LEU A 20 -30.82 -23.78 -36.78
N ILE A 21 -29.49 -23.83 -36.66
CA ILE A 21 -28.61 -24.59 -37.57
C ILE A 21 -29.02 -26.07 -37.55
N PHE A 22 -29.24 -26.65 -36.38
CA PHE A 22 -29.70 -28.04 -36.28
C PHE A 22 -31.05 -28.26 -36.97
N PHE A 23 -32.01 -27.36 -36.79
CA PHE A 23 -33.30 -27.45 -37.49
C PHE A 23 -33.15 -27.32 -39.00
N VAL A 24 -32.32 -26.41 -39.51
CA VAL A 24 -32.13 -26.29 -40.95
C VAL A 24 -31.39 -27.49 -41.53
N ILE A 25 -30.39 -28.04 -40.83
CA ILE A 25 -29.73 -29.29 -41.25
C ILE A 25 -30.76 -30.43 -41.34
N PHE A 26 -31.64 -30.55 -40.34
CA PHE A 26 -32.73 -31.51 -40.37
C PHE A 26 -33.66 -31.30 -41.59
N HIS A 27 -34.01 -30.04 -41.91
CA HIS A 27 -34.80 -29.73 -43.11
C HIS A 27 -34.07 -30.11 -44.41
N VAL A 28 -32.77 -29.80 -44.53
CA VAL A 28 -31.98 -30.12 -45.74
C VAL A 28 -31.88 -31.63 -45.93
N ILE A 29 -31.54 -32.38 -44.88
CA ILE A 29 -31.50 -33.85 -44.92
C ILE A 29 -32.89 -34.40 -45.27
N ALA A 30 -33.93 -33.84 -44.67
CA ALA A 30 -35.29 -34.31 -44.91
C ALA A 30 -35.72 -34.12 -46.37
N PHE A 31 -35.30 -33.04 -47.03
CA PHE A 31 -35.56 -32.84 -48.46
C PHE A 31 -34.64 -33.66 -49.37
N ASP A 32 -33.43 -34.00 -48.93
CA ASP A 32 -32.53 -34.92 -49.65
C ASP A 32 -33.02 -36.38 -49.61
N GLU A 33 -33.55 -36.82 -48.46
CA GLU A 33 -34.24 -38.11 -48.30
C GLU A 33 -35.48 -38.22 -49.22
N LEU A 34 -36.20 -37.12 -49.41
CA LEU A 34 -37.33 -37.04 -50.34
C LEU A 34 -36.87 -37.11 -51.80
N GLN A 35 -35.78 -36.45 -52.16
CA GLN A 35 -35.22 -36.50 -53.51
C GLN A 35 -34.69 -37.90 -53.86
N SER A 36 -34.07 -38.58 -52.89
CA SER A 36 -33.57 -39.96 -53.03
C SER A 36 -34.69 -41.02 -52.96
N GLY A 37 -35.94 -40.62 -52.69
CA GLY A 37 -37.10 -41.51 -52.68
C GLY A 37 -37.14 -42.49 -51.51
N GLN A 38 -36.42 -42.22 -50.42
CA GLN A 38 -36.29 -43.15 -49.29
C GLN A 38 -37.49 -43.13 -48.32
N LYS A 39 -38.28 -42.04 -48.30
CA LYS A 39 -39.42 -41.85 -47.39
C LYS A 39 -40.64 -41.28 -48.09
N ASN A 40 -41.81 -41.50 -47.49
CA ASN A 40 -43.07 -40.95 -47.98
C ASN A 40 -43.14 -39.42 -47.76
N PRO A 41 -43.64 -38.65 -48.75
CA PRO A 41 -43.74 -37.19 -48.67
C PRO A 41 -44.70 -36.72 -47.56
N ILE A 42 -45.77 -37.48 -47.29
CA ILE A 42 -46.76 -37.13 -46.26
C ILE A 42 -46.14 -37.19 -44.86
N ASP A 43 -45.41 -38.27 -44.56
CA ASP A 43 -44.77 -38.47 -43.27
C ASP A 43 -43.69 -37.41 -43.01
N GLN A 44 -42.94 -37.05 -44.05
CA GLN A 44 -41.92 -36.01 -43.97
C GLN A 44 -42.53 -34.61 -43.74
N CYS A 45 -43.62 -34.27 -44.45
CA CYS A 45 -44.32 -33.00 -44.23
C CYS A 45 -44.88 -32.88 -42.80
N ASN A 46 -45.43 -33.97 -42.27
CA ASN A 46 -45.96 -34.01 -40.90
C ASN A 46 -44.85 -33.86 -39.85
N SER A 47 -43.63 -34.32 -40.15
CA SER A 47 -42.47 -34.11 -39.28
C SER A 47 -41.86 -32.72 -39.41
N LEU A 48 -41.88 -32.10 -40.59
CA LEU A 48 -41.23 -30.80 -40.85
C LEU A 48 -42.11 -29.61 -40.46
N ASN A 49 -43.41 -29.64 -40.78
CA ASN A 49 -44.32 -28.51 -40.56
C ASN A 49 -44.38 -28.00 -39.11
N PRO A 50 -44.38 -28.87 -38.07
CA PRO A 50 -44.34 -28.43 -36.68
C PRO A 50 -43.05 -27.72 -36.29
N LEU A 51 -41.93 -27.94 -37.00
CA LEU A 51 -40.61 -27.37 -36.69
C LEU A 51 -40.39 -25.99 -37.30
N VAL A 52 -41.13 -25.64 -38.37
CA VAL A 52 -41.02 -24.33 -39.05
C VAL A 52 -41.46 -23.16 -38.15
N ILE A 53 -42.52 -23.36 -37.35
CA ILE A 53 -43.04 -22.29 -36.47
C ILE A 53 -42.05 -21.98 -35.33
N PRO A 54 -41.52 -22.97 -34.59
CA PRO A 54 -40.43 -22.76 -33.63
C PRO A 54 -39.22 -22.05 -34.25
N GLU A 55 -38.81 -22.41 -35.46
CA GLU A 55 -37.69 -21.75 -36.16
C GLU A 55 -37.94 -20.24 -36.30
N TYR A 56 -39.12 -19.85 -36.81
CA TYR A 56 -39.45 -18.44 -37.02
C TYR A 56 -39.60 -17.67 -35.71
N VAL A 57 -40.20 -18.29 -34.70
CA VAL A 57 -40.35 -17.69 -33.36
C VAL A 57 -38.99 -17.45 -32.72
N LEU A 58 -38.09 -18.44 -32.76
CA LEU A 58 -36.73 -18.32 -32.24
C LEU A 58 -35.94 -17.23 -32.97
N HIS A 59 -36.07 -17.15 -34.31
CA HIS A 59 -35.41 -16.12 -35.10
C HIS A 59 -35.92 -14.71 -34.77
N ILE A 60 -37.25 -14.54 -34.61
CA ILE A 60 -37.84 -13.26 -34.20
C ILE A 60 -37.40 -12.89 -32.77
N LEU A 61 -37.32 -13.87 -31.86
CA LEU A 61 -36.89 -13.66 -30.47
C LEU A 61 -35.45 -13.14 -30.40
N ILE A 62 -34.51 -13.73 -31.14
CA ILE A 62 -33.12 -13.23 -31.20
C ILE A 62 -33.09 -11.76 -31.65
N ASN A 63 -33.89 -11.41 -32.65
CA ASN A 63 -33.93 -10.05 -33.18
C ASN A 63 -34.57 -9.05 -32.22
N PHE A 64 -35.61 -9.47 -31.50
CA PHE A 64 -36.20 -8.67 -30.42
C PHE A 64 -35.18 -8.43 -29.29
N LEU A 65 -34.37 -9.44 -28.98
CA LEU A 65 -33.29 -9.30 -27.99
C LEU A 65 -32.21 -8.31 -28.46
N PHE A 66 -31.85 -8.31 -29.75
CA PHE A 66 -30.94 -7.31 -30.33
C PHE A 66 -31.51 -5.89 -30.36
N LEU A 67 -32.83 -5.76 -30.50
CA LEU A 67 -33.52 -4.47 -30.39
C LEU A 67 -33.37 -3.90 -28.96
N ILE A 68 -33.60 -4.73 -27.94
CA ILE A 68 -33.47 -4.31 -26.53
C ILE A 68 -32.01 -4.02 -26.17
N SER A 69 -31.05 -4.78 -26.70
CA SER A 69 -29.62 -4.55 -26.44
C SER A 69 -29.01 -3.39 -27.22
N GLY A 70 -29.78 -2.72 -28.10
CA GLY A 70 -29.34 -1.56 -28.86
C GLY A 70 -28.38 -1.88 -30.01
N GLN A 71 -28.35 -3.14 -30.47
CA GLN A 71 -27.38 -3.63 -31.42
C GLN A 71 -27.89 -3.53 -32.87
N TRP A 72 -27.91 -2.29 -33.38
CA TRP A 72 -28.53 -1.93 -34.66
C TRP A 72 -27.95 -2.68 -35.87
N PHE A 73 -26.63 -2.91 -35.91
CA PHE A 73 -26.01 -3.61 -37.04
C PHE A 73 -26.46 -5.08 -37.14
N SER A 74 -26.45 -5.81 -36.01
CA SER A 74 -26.91 -7.20 -35.94
C SER A 74 -28.38 -7.32 -36.35
N LEU A 75 -29.20 -6.36 -35.91
CA LEU A 75 -30.61 -6.29 -36.29
C LEU A 75 -30.77 -6.03 -37.79
N CYS A 76 -30.04 -5.07 -38.37
CA CYS A 76 -30.10 -4.76 -39.80
C CYS A 76 -29.68 -5.95 -40.67
N PHE A 77 -28.68 -6.73 -40.24
CA PHE A 77 -28.23 -7.92 -40.94
C PHE A 77 -29.30 -9.03 -41.01
N ASN A 78 -30.15 -9.13 -39.97
CA ASN A 78 -31.20 -10.15 -39.87
C ASN A 78 -32.56 -9.74 -40.46
N ILE A 79 -32.80 -8.43 -40.65
CA ILE A 79 -34.05 -7.91 -41.25
C ILE A 79 -34.40 -8.59 -42.59
N PRO A 80 -33.47 -8.77 -43.55
CA PRO A 80 -33.80 -9.42 -44.82
C PRO A 80 -34.37 -10.83 -44.64
N LEU A 81 -33.84 -11.61 -43.70
CA LEU A 81 -34.33 -12.97 -43.44
C LEU A 81 -35.69 -12.95 -42.73
N ILE A 82 -35.93 -12.01 -41.80
CA ILE A 82 -37.25 -11.83 -41.18
C ILE A 82 -38.29 -11.45 -42.23
N ALA A 83 -37.98 -10.48 -43.09
CA ALA A 83 -38.86 -10.06 -44.17
C ALA A 83 -39.19 -11.24 -45.09
N TYR A 84 -38.18 -12.08 -45.39
CA TYR A 84 -38.39 -13.32 -46.13
C TYR A 84 -39.31 -14.30 -45.40
N HIS A 85 -39.12 -14.56 -44.10
CA HIS A 85 -39.99 -15.45 -43.32
C HIS A 85 -41.44 -14.95 -43.28
N VAL A 86 -41.67 -13.64 -43.10
CA VAL A 86 -43.01 -13.04 -43.09
C VAL A 86 -43.67 -13.12 -44.47
N TRP A 87 -42.93 -12.78 -45.53
CA TRP A 87 -43.40 -12.89 -46.91
C TRP A 87 -43.71 -14.34 -47.28
N ARG A 88 -42.84 -15.27 -46.91
CA ARG A 88 -42.97 -16.71 -47.18
C ARG A 88 -44.18 -17.30 -46.45
N TYR A 89 -44.42 -16.92 -45.20
CA TYR A 89 -45.57 -17.37 -44.43
C TYR A 89 -46.89 -16.77 -44.95
N SER A 90 -46.87 -15.53 -45.44
CA SER A 90 -48.04 -14.85 -45.97
C SER A 90 -48.44 -15.34 -47.38
N ASN A 91 -47.46 -15.73 -48.20
CA ASN A 91 -47.68 -16.28 -49.55
C ASN A 91 -47.70 -17.82 -49.59
N ARG A 92 -48.01 -18.47 -48.46
CA ARG A 92 -48.14 -19.93 -48.39
C ARG A 92 -49.41 -20.41 -49.10
N PRO A 93 -49.41 -21.61 -49.69
CA PRO A 93 -50.64 -22.23 -50.19
C PRO A 93 -51.65 -22.44 -49.06
N VAL A 94 -52.94 -22.35 -49.37
CA VAL A 94 -54.02 -22.51 -48.38
C VAL A 94 -54.07 -23.98 -47.96
N MET A 95 -53.70 -24.27 -46.71
CA MET A 95 -53.71 -25.61 -46.12
C MET A 95 -54.64 -25.67 -44.90
N THR A 96 -55.14 -26.87 -44.58
CA THR A 96 -56.03 -27.14 -43.43
C THR A 96 -55.35 -27.11 -42.07
N GLY A 97 -54.01 -27.10 -42.01
CA GLY A 97 -53.23 -27.14 -40.76
C GLY A 97 -52.08 -26.12 -40.71
N PRO A 98 -51.48 -25.91 -39.52
CA PRO A 98 -50.31 -25.07 -39.35
C PRO A 98 -49.08 -25.72 -39.99
N GLY A 99 -48.55 -25.10 -41.04
CA GLY A 99 -47.39 -25.60 -41.78
C GLY A 99 -47.03 -24.71 -42.96
N LEU A 100 -45.91 -25.01 -43.61
CA LEU A 100 -45.44 -24.34 -44.84
C LEU A 100 -45.45 -25.28 -46.05
N TYR A 101 -45.41 -26.59 -45.80
CA TYR A 101 -45.10 -27.62 -46.77
C TYR A 101 -46.32 -28.52 -47.04
N ASP A 102 -46.78 -28.55 -48.29
CA ASP A 102 -47.87 -29.41 -48.76
C ASP A 102 -47.31 -30.70 -49.40
N PRO A 103 -47.73 -31.90 -48.93
CA PRO A 103 -47.33 -33.18 -49.53
C PRO A 103 -47.55 -33.27 -51.04
N THR A 104 -48.58 -32.63 -51.57
CA THR A 104 -48.90 -32.67 -53.00
C THR A 104 -47.99 -31.76 -53.82
N SER A 105 -47.62 -30.60 -53.28
CA SER A 105 -46.76 -29.63 -53.95
C SER A 105 -45.28 -30.00 -53.86
N ILE A 106 -44.85 -30.67 -52.78
CA ILE A 106 -43.44 -31.10 -52.60
C ILE A 106 -43.00 -32.16 -53.61
N LEU A 107 -43.93 -32.93 -54.17
CA LEU A 107 -43.62 -33.95 -55.18
C LEU A 107 -43.21 -33.33 -56.53
N ASN A 108 -43.51 -32.05 -56.76
CA ASN A 108 -43.07 -31.35 -57.96
C ASN A 108 -41.55 -31.12 -57.89
N ALA A 109 -40.82 -31.61 -58.90
CA ALA A 109 -39.36 -31.48 -58.97
C ALA A 109 -38.88 -30.01 -58.93
N HIS A 110 -39.67 -29.08 -59.48
CA HIS A 110 -39.36 -27.65 -59.45
C HIS A 110 -39.45 -27.06 -58.03
N ASP A 111 -40.51 -27.41 -57.29
CA ASP A 111 -40.76 -26.91 -55.93
C ASP A 111 -39.77 -27.52 -54.94
N LEU A 112 -39.45 -28.80 -55.09
CA LEU A 112 -38.44 -29.48 -54.27
C LEU A 112 -37.06 -28.84 -54.41
N ALA A 113 -36.63 -28.53 -55.64
CA ALA A 113 -35.36 -27.84 -55.89
C ALA A 113 -35.34 -26.42 -55.29
N MET A 114 -36.48 -25.72 -55.32
CA MET A 114 -36.63 -24.42 -54.66
C MET A 114 -36.49 -24.53 -53.14
N TYR A 115 -37.12 -25.52 -52.50
CA TYR A 115 -37.06 -25.74 -51.04
C TYR A 115 -35.68 -26.19 -50.57
N GLN A 116 -35.02 -27.05 -51.33
CA GLN A 116 -33.62 -27.40 -51.06
C GLN A 116 -32.73 -26.18 -51.15
N ARG A 117 -32.87 -25.34 -52.19
CA ARG A 117 -32.09 -24.11 -52.33
C ARG A 117 -32.37 -23.14 -51.18
N GLU A 118 -33.63 -23.00 -50.76
CA GLU A 118 -34.00 -22.21 -49.58
C GLU A 118 -33.31 -22.73 -48.31
N GLY A 119 -33.30 -24.05 -48.08
CA GLY A 119 -32.63 -24.69 -46.96
C GLY A 119 -31.12 -24.42 -46.95
N TRP A 120 -30.44 -24.58 -48.09
CA TRP A 120 -29.01 -24.30 -48.23
C TRP A 120 -28.66 -22.82 -48.04
N VAL A 121 -29.50 -21.90 -48.52
CA VAL A 121 -29.32 -20.46 -48.32
C VAL A 121 -29.49 -20.10 -46.84
N LYS A 122 -30.52 -20.62 -46.17
CA LYS A 122 -30.72 -20.43 -44.72
C LYS A 122 -29.56 -21.01 -43.91
N LEU A 123 -29.09 -22.21 -44.26
CA LEU A 123 -27.96 -22.84 -43.60
C LEU A 123 -26.72 -21.97 -43.69
N THR A 124 -26.42 -21.45 -44.88
CA THR A 124 -25.30 -20.55 -45.10
C THR A 124 -25.46 -19.25 -44.29
N PHE A 125 -26.67 -18.69 -44.25
CA PHE A 125 -26.96 -17.48 -43.49
C PHE A 125 -26.79 -17.69 -41.98
N TYR A 126 -27.36 -18.75 -41.40
CA TYR A 126 -27.20 -19.05 -39.97
C TYR A 126 -25.76 -19.39 -39.63
N LEU A 127 -25.03 -20.12 -40.48
CA LEU A 127 -23.61 -20.40 -40.27
C LEU A 127 -22.75 -19.12 -40.28
N LEU A 128 -23.02 -18.18 -41.19
CA LEU A 128 -22.34 -16.87 -41.19
C LEU A 128 -22.73 -16.03 -39.97
N SER A 129 -24.01 -16.09 -39.58
CA SER A 129 -24.54 -15.42 -38.38
C SER A 129 -23.89 -15.96 -37.11
N PHE A 130 -23.65 -17.27 -37.02
CA PHE A 130 -22.97 -17.91 -35.89
C PHE A 130 -21.58 -17.31 -35.65
N PHE A 131 -20.75 -17.23 -36.69
CA PHE A 131 -19.42 -16.63 -36.58
C PHE A 131 -19.49 -15.13 -36.27
N TYR A 132 -20.48 -14.44 -36.84
CA TYR A 132 -20.72 -13.03 -36.54
C TYR A 132 -21.13 -12.80 -35.08
N TYR A 133 -22.04 -13.61 -34.52
CA TYR A 133 -22.45 -13.53 -33.12
C TYR A 133 -21.32 -13.91 -32.16
N LEU A 134 -20.48 -14.87 -32.54
CA LEU A 134 -19.27 -15.22 -31.81
C LEU A 134 -18.29 -14.04 -31.75
N TYR A 135 -18.06 -13.39 -32.89
CA TYR A 135 -17.26 -12.17 -32.96
C TYR A 135 -17.87 -11.03 -32.11
N GLY A 136 -19.19 -10.81 -32.20
CA GLY A 136 -19.90 -9.82 -31.41
C GLY A 136 -19.83 -10.08 -29.89
N MET A 137 -19.92 -11.35 -29.48
CA MET A 137 -19.73 -11.77 -28.08
C MET A 137 -18.30 -11.45 -27.62
N ILE A 138 -17.28 -11.85 -28.38
CA ILE A 138 -15.88 -11.58 -28.01
C ILE A 138 -15.60 -10.09 -27.96
N SER A 139 -16.07 -9.32 -28.95
CA SER A 139 -15.87 -7.87 -29.01
C SER A 139 -16.62 -7.12 -27.90
N SER A 140 -17.72 -7.65 -27.37
CA SER A 140 -18.46 -7.05 -26.25
C SER A 140 -17.93 -7.47 -24.87
N LEU A 141 -17.26 -8.63 -24.79
CA LEU A 141 -16.60 -9.11 -23.57
C LEU A 141 -15.20 -8.54 -23.38
N ILE A 142 -14.49 -8.23 -24.47
CA ILE A 142 -13.18 -7.57 -24.41
C ILE A 142 -13.42 -6.05 -24.35
N PRO A 143 -13.12 -5.38 -23.22
CA PRO A 143 -13.14 -3.92 -23.20
C PRO A 143 -12.10 -3.41 -24.21
N LEU A 144 -12.59 -2.70 -25.24
CA LEU A 144 -11.86 -1.94 -26.27
C LEU A 144 -10.34 -2.17 -26.27
N ASN A 145 -9.89 -2.89 -27.29
CA ASN A 145 -8.49 -3.13 -27.60
C ASN A 145 -7.68 -1.83 -27.46
N LYS A 146 -6.51 -1.92 -26.84
CA LYS A 146 -5.56 -0.83 -26.53
C LYS A 146 -5.11 0.02 -27.75
N TYR A 147 -5.55 -0.33 -28.96
CA TYR A 147 -5.10 0.19 -30.25
C TYR A 147 -6.23 0.67 -31.18
N SER A 148 -7.49 0.77 -30.70
CA SER A 148 -8.58 1.37 -31.50
C SER A 148 -8.34 2.87 -31.71
N ALA A 149 -8.65 3.39 -32.91
CA ALA A 149 -8.51 4.82 -33.25
C ALA A 149 -9.29 5.74 -32.29
N GLU A 150 -10.40 5.26 -31.70
CA GLU A 150 -11.16 6.00 -30.68
C GLU A 150 -10.42 6.13 -29.34
N ALA A 151 -9.51 5.19 -29.02
CA ALA A 151 -8.65 5.29 -27.83
C ALA A 151 -7.45 6.25 -28.04
N ASN A 152 -7.15 6.56 -29.31
CA ASN A 152 -6.06 7.46 -29.70
C ASN A 152 -6.55 8.90 -30.00
N ASN A 153 -7.85 9.13 -30.07
CA ASN A 153 -8.37 10.49 -30.08
C ASN A 153 -8.12 11.12 -28.70
N PRO A 154 -7.51 12.32 -28.62
CA PRO A 154 -7.45 13.04 -27.36
C PRO A 154 -8.89 13.28 -26.93
N LYS A 155 -9.32 12.62 -25.85
CA LYS A 155 -10.54 13.01 -25.16
C LYS A 155 -10.35 14.49 -24.84
N VAL A 156 -11.19 15.34 -25.42
CA VAL A 156 -11.33 16.72 -24.96
C VAL A 156 -11.87 16.57 -23.55
N GLU A 157 -10.96 16.60 -22.58
CA GLU A 157 -11.33 16.78 -21.18
C GLU A 157 -12.05 18.12 -21.14
N ASP A 158 -13.38 18.08 -21.04
CA ASP A 158 -14.15 19.24 -20.61
C ASP A 158 -13.51 19.70 -19.30
N ILE A 159 -12.88 20.87 -19.34
CA ILE A 159 -12.01 21.45 -18.30
C ILE A 159 -12.81 21.74 -16.99
N LEU A 160 -14.08 21.35 -16.93
CA LEU A 160 -15.02 21.62 -15.84
C LEU A 160 -15.56 20.39 -15.11
N GLU A 161 -15.21 19.16 -15.50
CA GLU A 161 -15.52 17.95 -14.69
C GLU A 161 -14.23 17.38 -14.08
N TYR A 162 -13.85 17.90 -12.91
CA TYR A 162 -12.86 17.21 -12.07
C TYR A 162 -13.50 15.92 -11.54
N PRO A 163 -12.91 14.72 -11.77
CA PRO A 163 -13.43 13.51 -11.17
C PRO A 163 -13.37 13.64 -9.65
N ILE A 164 -14.55 13.51 -9.03
CA ILE A 164 -14.79 13.71 -7.59
C ILE A 164 -13.99 12.70 -6.74
N SER A 165 -13.44 11.65 -7.37
CA SER A 165 -12.64 10.61 -6.72
C SER A 165 -11.56 10.09 -7.67
N LEU A 166 -10.28 10.29 -7.30
CA LEU A 166 -9.12 9.70 -8.01
C LEU A 166 -9.16 8.17 -8.06
N ARG A 167 -10.01 7.54 -7.25
CA ARG A 167 -10.17 6.09 -7.15
C ARG A 167 -10.81 5.46 -8.39
N GLU A 168 -11.57 6.23 -9.15
CA GLU A 168 -12.31 5.75 -10.32
C GLU A 168 -11.46 5.67 -11.60
N LEU A 169 -10.23 6.21 -11.60
CA LEU A 169 -9.29 6.07 -12.70
C LEU A 169 -8.70 4.66 -12.74
N ASP A 170 -9.18 3.83 -13.67
CA ASP A 170 -8.80 2.42 -13.76
C ASP A 170 -7.41 2.19 -14.39
N LYS A 171 -6.96 3.08 -15.30
CA LYS A 171 -5.64 3.04 -15.97
C LYS A 171 -5.07 4.43 -16.29
N PRO A 172 -4.61 5.19 -15.29
CA PRO A 172 -4.16 6.56 -15.52
C PRO A 172 -2.76 6.70 -16.15
N PHE A 173 -1.93 5.65 -16.12
CA PHE A 173 -0.55 5.72 -16.61
C PHE A 173 -0.38 5.00 -17.96
N ARG A 174 0.58 5.44 -18.77
CA ARG A 174 0.85 4.81 -20.07
C ARG A 174 1.61 3.49 -19.90
N MET A 175 2.48 3.41 -18.90
CA MET A 175 3.23 2.20 -18.54
C MET A 175 2.37 1.17 -17.78
N SER A 176 2.45 -0.10 -18.19
CA SER A 176 1.72 -1.20 -17.54
C SER A 176 2.17 -1.44 -16.10
N LYS A 177 3.48 -1.38 -15.83
CA LYS A 177 4.05 -1.56 -14.48
C LYS A 177 3.52 -0.53 -13.46
N LEU A 178 3.32 0.71 -13.88
CA LEU A 178 2.78 1.77 -13.02
C LEU A 178 1.28 1.58 -12.79
N ASN A 179 0.54 1.09 -13.79
CA ASN A 179 -0.87 0.74 -13.61
C ASN A 179 -1.08 -0.44 -12.63
N ILE A 180 -0.20 -1.44 -12.64
CA ILE A 180 -0.26 -2.53 -11.64
C ILE A 180 -0.05 -1.98 -10.22
N LEU A 181 0.94 -1.09 -10.06
CA LEU A 181 1.18 -0.42 -8.80
C LEU A 181 0.02 0.49 -8.38
N TRP A 182 -0.60 1.19 -9.33
CA TRP A 182 -1.77 2.02 -9.10
C TRP A 182 -2.98 1.23 -8.58
N VAL A 183 -3.28 0.09 -9.20
CA VAL A 183 -4.37 -0.80 -8.75
C VAL A 183 -4.12 -1.30 -7.33
N LYS A 184 -2.86 -1.62 -6.99
CA LYS A 184 -2.46 -2.03 -5.63
C LYS A 184 -2.60 -0.87 -4.63
N ALA A 185 -2.16 0.33 -5.03
CA ALA A 185 -2.25 1.53 -4.22
C ALA A 185 -3.69 1.97 -3.93
N ARG A 186 -4.59 1.85 -4.92
CA ARG A 186 -6.03 2.16 -4.79
C ARG A 186 -6.70 1.40 -3.64
N ASN A 187 -6.26 0.17 -3.40
CA ASN A 187 -6.82 -0.71 -2.38
C ASN A 187 -6.14 -0.54 -1.01
N ARG A 188 -4.90 -0.01 -0.95
CA ARG A 188 -4.10 0.07 0.28
C ARG A 188 -3.97 1.47 0.88
N LEU A 189 -3.98 2.52 0.05
CA LEU A 189 -3.70 3.89 0.48
C LEU A 189 -4.97 4.71 0.72
N THR A 190 -4.89 5.67 1.64
CA THR A 190 -5.93 6.69 1.87
C THR A 190 -5.92 7.72 0.74
N ASP A 191 -7.07 8.37 0.49
CA ASP A 191 -7.24 9.33 -0.59
C ASP A 191 -6.14 10.41 -0.69
N PRO A 192 -5.68 11.09 0.40
CA PRO A 192 -4.60 12.07 0.30
C PRO A 192 -3.25 11.47 -0.13
N LYS A 193 -2.91 10.29 0.38
CA LYS A 193 -1.68 9.57 -0.01
C LYS A 193 -1.78 9.08 -1.45
N LEU A 194 -2.97 8.69 -1.89
CA LEU A 194 -3.25 8.29 -3.27
C LEU A 194 -3.06 9.45 -4.25
N GLN A 195 -3.46 10.68 -3.89
CA GLN A 195 -3.22 11.86 -4.76
C GLN A 195 -1.73 12.18 -4.87
N SER A 196 -1.00 12.14 -3.76
CA SER A 196 0.45 12.36 -3.75
C SER A 196 1.17 11.33 -4.61
N LEU A 197 0.84 10.04 -4.43
CA LEU A 197 1.40 8.96 -5.24
C LEU A 197 1.05 9.13 -6.72
N PHE A 198 -0.18 9.53 -7.04
CA PHE A 198 -0.60 9.78 -8.41
C PHE A 198 0.28 10.83 -9.10
N SER A 199 0.58 11.93 -8.40
CA SER A 199 1.44 13.00 -8.92
C SER A 199 2.88 12.51 -9.15
N ASP A 200 3.45 11.75 -8.21
CA ASP A 200 4.80 11.20 -8.30
C ASP A 200 4.92 10.18 -9.44
N LEU A 201 3.94 9.28 -9.58
CA LEU A 201 3.90 8.29 -10.66
C LEU A 201 3.71 8.94 -12.03
N LYS A 202 2.96 10.05 -12.13
CA LYS A 202 2.75 10.77 -13.39
C LYS A 202 4.05 11.44 -13.87
N ILE A 203 4.82 12.00 -12.94
CA ILE A 203 6.16 12.53 -13.23
C ILE A 203 7.09 11.40 -13.70
N HIS A 204 7.08 10.27 -13.00
CA HIS A 204 7.90 9.12 -13.35
C HIS A 204 7.53 8.50 -14.72
N ASP A 205 6.24 8.42 -15.06
CA ASP A 205 5.75 7.94 -16.37
C ASP A 205 6.27 8.83 -17.52
N LYS A 206 6.32 10.16 -17.30
CA LYS A 206 6.87 11.13 -18.26
C LYS A 206 8.38 10.96 -18.45
N GLU A 207 9.12 10.79 -17.35
CA GLU A 207 10.58 10.59 -17.39
C GLU A 207 10.96 9.27 -18.06
N GLU A 208 10.24 8.18 -17.78
CA GLU A 208 10.44 6.89 -18.45
C GLU A 208 10.17 6.95 -19.96
N LEU A 209 9.15 7.71 -20.37
CA LEU A 209 8.86 7.94 -21.79
C LEU A 209 10.01 8.69 -22.46
N ALA A 210 10.48 9.77 -21.83
CA ALA A 210 11.65 10.51 -22.32
C ALA A 210 12.89 9.62 -22.41
N PHE A 211 13.10 8.75 -21.42
CA PHE A 211 14.20 7.78 -21.43
C PHE A 211 14.07 6.75 -22.54
N LYS A 212 12.87 6.24 -22.85
CA LYS A 212 12.68 5.32 -23.99
C LYS A 212 13.04 5.95 -25.32
N HIS A 213 12.71 7.23 -25.52
CA HIS A 213 13.16 7.99 -26.68
C HIS A 213 14.69 8.15 -26.67
N TYR A 214 15.27 8.55 -25.53
CA TYR A 214 16.73 8.68 -25.36
C TYR A 214 17.49 7.37 -25.62
N LYS A 215 16.94 6.24 -25.18
CA LYS A 215 17.49 4.89 -25.39
C LYS A 215 17.37 4.45 -26.86
N SER A 216 16.30 4.83 -27.55
CA SER A 216 16.16 4.56 -28.99
C SER A 216 17.18 5.32 -29.85
N GLU A 217 17.73 6.40 -29.33
CA GLU A 217 18.83 7.17 -29.96
C GLU A 217 20.23 6.59 -29.63
N GLU A 218 20.31 5.43 -28.95
CA GLU A 218 21.56 4.75 -28.53
C GLU A 218 22.52 5.61 -27.67
N LYS A 219 21.99 6.62 -26.97
CA LYS A 219 22.79 7.57 -26.16
C LYS A 219 23.06 7.14 -24.71
N ASP A 220 22.62 5.96 -24.29
CA ASP A 220 22.83 5.42 -22.93
C ASP A 220 23.66 4.13 -22.97
N SER A 221 24.95 4.26 -23.29
CA SER A 221 25.90 3.13 -23.31
C SER A 221 26.23 2.61 -21.91
N ASP A 222 26.17 3.47 -20.89
CA ASP A 222 26.57 3.15 -19.52
C ASP A 222 25.41 2.67 -18.62
N GLY A 223 24.15 2.78 -19.08
CA GLY A 223 22.95 2.33 -18.35
C GLY A 223 22.65 3.14 -17.06
N LEU A 224 23.29 4.29 -16.89
CA LEU A 224 23.20 5.11 -15.69
C LEU A 224 21.81 5.72 -15.51
N GLU A 225 21.20 6.18 -16.60
CA GLU A 225 19.86 6.79 -16.56
C GLU A 225 18.77 5.72 -16.35
N GLU A 226 18.95 4.51 -16.89
CA GLU A 226 18.07 3.37 -16.58
C GLU A 226 18.12 3.00 -15.09
N ALA A 227 19.34 2.90 -14.53
CA ALA A 227 19.55 2.61 -13.12
C ALA A 227 18.97 3.71 -12.21
N ARG A 228 19.12 4.98 -12.60
CA ARG A 228 18.55 6.13 -11.89
C ARG A 228 17.02 6.07 -11.84
N LEU A 229 16.37 5.79 -12.96
CA LEU A 229 14.90 5.68 -13.03
C LEU A 229 14.39 4.49 -12.21
N ARG A 230 15.07 3.34 -12.26
CA ARG A 230 14.75 2.17 -11.42
C ARG A 230 14.86 2.51 -9.93
N LYS A 231 15.96 3.13 -9.50
CA LYS A 231 16.14 3.58 -8.11
C LYS A 231 15.07 4.58 -7.68
N LYS A 232 14.70 5.52 -8.56
CA LYS A 232 13.62 6.48 -8.29
C LYS A 232 12.27 5.79 -8.09
N LEU A 233 11.92 4.81 -8.93
CA LEU A 233 10.69 4.04 -8.80
C LEU A 233 10.65 3.24 -7.49
N ILE A 234 11.76 2.58 -7.13
CA ILE A 234 11.90 1.86 -5.86
C ILE A 234 11.73 2.82 -4.67
N GLY A 235 12.32 4.01 -4.75
CA GLY A 235 12.15 5.07 -3.75
C GLY A 235 10.71 5.53 -3.60
N ILE A 236 9.97 5.68 -4.71
CA ILE A 236 8.53 5.98 -4.65
C ILE A 236 7.77 4.81 -3.99
N MET A 237 8.03 3.57 -4.40
CA MET A 237 7.37 2.38 -3.81
C MET A 237 7.60 2.27 -2.30
N SER A 238 8.80 2.59 -1.82
CA SER A 238 9.14 2.55 -0.38
C SER A 238 8.46 3.66 0.42
N THR A 239 8.32 4.87 -0.15
CA THR A 239 7.62 5.97 0.55
C THR A 239 6.16 5.71 0.85
N TYR A 240 5.51 4.87 0.05
CA TYR A 240 4.10 4.51 0.21
C TYR A 240 3.89 3.07 0.72
N ASP A 241 4.93 2.41 1.24
CA ASP A 241 4.88 1.02 1.75
C ASP A 241 4.28 0.00 0.76
N LEU A 242 4.61 0.14 -0.53
CA LEU A 242 4.13 -0.76 -1.59
C LEU A 242 5.10 -1.91 -1.90
N LEU A 243 6.25 -1.94 -1.22
CA LEU A 243 7.44 -2.77 -1.52
C LEU A 243 7.40 -4.22 -0.99
N GLU A 244 6.51 -4.56 -0.05
CA GLU A 244 6.47 -5.84 0.71
C GLU A 244 6.42 -7.16 -0.11
N HIS A 245 6.37 -7.12 -1.44
CA HIS A 245 6.26 -8.32 -2.30
C HIS A 245 7.46 -8.54 -3.23
N PHE A 246 8.56 -7.80 -3.07
CA PHE A 246 9.79 -7.98 -3.87
C PHE A 246 10.96 -8.46 -3.02
N THR A 247 10.71 -9.46 -2.17
CA THR A 247 11.62 -10.03 -1.16
C THR A 247 12.94 -10.60 -1.72
N ASP A 248 13.08 -10.71 -3.05
CA ASP A 248 14.26 -11.30 -3.70
C ASP A 248 15.26 -10.26 -4.25
N THR A 249 15.08 -8.95 -3.99
CA THR A 249 15.99 -7.90 -4.49
C THR A 249 16.35 -6.83 -3.44
N GLU A 250 16.59 -7.27 -2.21
CA GLU A 250 16.81 -6.39 -1.06
C GLU A 250 18.30 -6.10 -0.83
N ASP A 251 18.84 -5.06 -1.49
CA ASP A 251 20.04 -4.38 -0.99
C ASP A 251 19.62 -3.41 0.14
N PRO A 252 20.02 -3.66 1.41
CA PRO A 252 19.61 -2.83 2.54
C PRO A 252 20.10 -1.36 2.47
N MET A 253 21.06 -1.05 1.59
CA MET A 253 21.54 0.33 1.36
C MET A 253 20.59 1.18 0.50
N LEU A 254 19.68 0.59 -0.28
CA LEU A 254 18.73 1.33 -1.13
C LEU A 254 17.40 1.69 -0.44
N LEU A 255 17.24 1.31 0.84
CA LEU A 255 16.03 1.51 1.65
C LEU A 255 15.79 2.95 2.16
N LYS A 256 16.58 3.96 1.76
CA LYS A 256 16.35 5.36 2.20
C LYS A 256 15.49 6.18 1.23
N ARG A 257 14.23 6.38 1.67
CA ARG A 257 13.21 7.43 1.41
C ARG A 257 13.45 8.44 0.26
N TYR A 258 12.51 8.47 -0.69
CA TYR A 258 12.22 9.67 -1.48
C TYR A 258 11.43 10.69 -0.60
N LYS A 259 11.70 12.00 -0.72
CA LYS A 259 11.01 13.08 0.00
C LYS A 259 10.22 13.89 -1.03
N ALA A 260 8.89 13.90 -0.92
CA ALA A 260 8.01 14.55 -1.89
C ALA A 260 8.21 16.07 -1.92
N LEU A 261 8.08 16.68 -3.09
CA LEU A 261 8.32 18.12 -3.33
C LEU A 261 7.29 19.03 -2.60
N ASN A 262 6.17 18.47 -2.12
CA ASN A 262 5.08 19.19 -1.45
C ASN A 262 4.50 18.43 -0.25
N ASP A 263 5.35 17.73 0.49
CA ASP A 263 4.93 17.22 1.80
C ASP A 263 4.82 18.43 2.76
N GLY A 264 3.67 18.60 3.41
CA GLY A 264 3.41 19.66 4.38
C GLY A 264 4.35 19.65 5.61
N SER A 265 5.34 18.76 5.62
CA SER A 265 6.52 18.78 6.47
C SER A 265 7.51 19.91 6.15
N ASN A 266 7.27 20.74 5.13
CA ASN A 266 8.02 21.99 4.92
C ASN A 266 7.88 23.03 6.05
N TYR A 267 7.01 22.78 7.06
CA TYR A 267 6.95 23.58 8.30
C TYR A 267 7.43 22.83 9.55
N VAL A 268 7.92 21.60 9.42
CA VAL A 268 8.78 21.02 10.46
C VAL A 268 10.18 21.45 10.10
N ALA A 269 10.79 22.27 10.96
CA ALA A 269 12.14 22.78 10.81
C ALA A 269 13.05 21.73 10.14
N LYS A 270 13.60 22.10 8.97
CA LYS A 270 14.63 21.39 8.21
C LYS A 270 15.37 20.39 9.10
N ASP A 271 15.24 19.09 8.84
CA ASP A 271 15.89 18.00 9.61
C ASP A 271 17.35 18.38 9.93
N VAL A 272 17.60 18.87 11.14
CA VAL A 272 18.90 19.44 11.53
C VAL A 272 19.92 18.31 11.74
N PHE A 273 19.44 17.15 12.19
CA PHE A 273 20.24 15.98 12.51
C PHE A 273 19.83 14.76 11.68
N LYS A 274 20.74 13.77 11.57
CA LYS A 274 20.50 12.52 10.82
C LYS A 274 19.50 11.60 11.53
N ASP A 275 19.47 11.61 12.87
CA ASP A 275 18.52 10.84 13.67
C ASP A 275 17.17 11.57 13.84
N SER A 276 16.10 10.88 13.45
CA SER A 276 14.71 11.35 13.62
C SER A 276 14.32 11.54 15.07
N LYS A 277 14.85 10.74 16.01
CA LYS A 277 14.59 10.93 17.45
C LYS A 277 15.17 12.24 17.95
N LEU A 278 16.35 12.60 17.46
CA LEU A 278 17.04 13.84 17.78
C LEU A 278 16.29 15.06 17.22
N ASN A 279 15.79 14.97 15.99
CA ASN A 279 14.94 16.03 15.41
C ASN A 279 13.64 16.25 16.20
N LYS A 280 13.04 15.19 16.76
CA LYS A 280 11.87 15.31 17.65
C LYS A 280 12.21 16.03 18.95
N LEU A 281 13.37 15.75 19.56
CA LEU A 281 13.83 16.46 20.75
C LEU A 281 14.17 17.92 20.44
N TRP A 282 14.79 18.17 19.28
CA TRP A 282 15.11 19.52 18.82
C TRP A 282 13.85 20.38 18.63
N ALA A 283 12.81 19.83 17.99
CA ALA A 283 11.52 20.51 17.86
C ALA A 283 10.88 20.83 19.23
N LYS A 284 11.02 19.94 20.22
CA LYS A 284 10.58 20.23 21.60
C LYS A 284 11.40 21.35 22.24
N ALA A 285 12.71 21.40 21.99
CA ALA A 285 13.58 22.44 22.51
C ALA A 285 13.23 23.82 21.92
N GLU A 286 13.00 23.92 20.61
CA GLU A 286 12.57 25.17 19.96
C GLU A 286 11.25 25.69 20.54
N LEU A 287 10.31 24.79 20.86
CA LEU A 287 9.04 25.13 21.50
C LEU A 287 9.19 25.49 22.99
N ALA A 288 10.25 25.01 23.65
CA ALA A 288 10.49 25.25 25.08
C ALA A 288 10.99 26.69 25.38
N GLY A 289 11.25 27.51 24.35
CA GLY A 289 11.49 28.94 24.50
C GLY A 289 12.88 29.32 25.03
N PHE A 290 13.91 28.53 24.73
CA PHE A 290 15.30 28.86 25.08
C PHE A 290 15.77 30.17 24.43
N THR A 291 16.72 30.84 25.07
CA THR A 291 17.42 31.97 24.44
C THR A 291 18.27 31.48 23.26
N TYR A 292 18.63 32.39 22.35
CA TYR A 292 19.42 32.03 21.17
C TYR A 292 20.80 31.42 21.52
N GLU A 293 21.44 31.90 22.58
CA GLU A 293 22.73 31.38 23.06
C GLU A 293 22.59 29.98 23.67
N GLU A 294 21.57 29.76 24.50
CA GLU A 294 21.24 28.45 25.06
C GLU A 294 20.86 27.44 23.97
N LEU A 295 20.12 27.88 22.96
CA LEU A 295 19.75 27.06 21.83
C LEU A 295 20.98 26.67 21.00
N ASN A 296 21.96 27.55 20.84
CA ASN A 296 23.20 27.23 20.11
C ASN A 296 24.08 26.24 20.89
N THR A 297 24.24 26.41 22.21
CA THR A 297 24.98 25.44 23.05
C THR A 297 24.27 24.08 23.09
N LEU A 298 22.94 24.08 23.17
CA LEU A 298 22.15 22.85 23.09
C LEU A 298 22.31 22.18 21.72
N LYS A 299 22.40 22.96 20.64
CA LYS A 299 22.66 22.44 19.29
C LYS A 299 24.03 21.76 19.19
N GLU A 300 25.07 22.33 19.80
CA GLU A 300 26.40 21.72 19.87
C GLU A 300 26.35 20.39 20.64
N GLU A 301 25.64 20.33 21.76
CA GLU A 301 25.43 19.09 22.53
C GLU A 301 24.66 18.03 21.73
N PHE A 302 23.64 18.42 20.97
CA PHE A 302 22.94 17.53 20.04
C PHE A 302 23.85 17.04 18.91
N GLN A 303 24.72 17.90 18.38
CA GLN A 303 25.69 17.54 17.34
C GLN A 303 26.71 16.53 17.86
N HIS A 304 27.25 16.74 19.06
CA HIS A 304 28.16 15.78 19.71
C HIS A 304 27.47 14.44 20.01
N HIS A 305 26.18 14.45 20.35
CA HIS A 305 25.44 13.20 20.50
C HIS A 305 25.29 12.46 19.17
N GLN A 306 25.02 13.17 18.07
CA GLN A 306 24.98 12.59 16.73
C GLN A 306 26.33 11.99 16.32
N GLU A 307 27.45 12.66 16.63
CA GLU A 307 28.80 12.14 16.40
C GLU A 307 29.05 10.82 17.15
N LYS A 308 28.65 10.75 18.43
CA LYS A 308 28.75 9.51 19.22
C LYS A 308 27.88 8.38 18.67
N VAL A 309 26.69 8.70 18.16
CA VAL A 309 25.82 7.71 17.50
C VAL A 309 26.47 7.21 16.21
N ASP A 310 27.07 8.10 15.42
CA ASP A 310 27.77 7.74 14.18
C ASP A 310 29.01 6.86 14.49
N GLU A 311 29.78 7.17 15.55
CA GLU A 311 30.91 6.35 16.05
C GLU A 311 30.46 4.94 16.48
N TYR A 312 29.35 4.85 17.21
CA TYR A 312 28.77 3.57 17.60
C TYR A 312 28.32 2.74 16.40
N MET A 313 27.72 3.38 15.39
CA MET A 313 27.30 2.70 14.17
C MET A 313 28.50 2.22 13.33
N SER A 314 29.61 2.98 13.30
CA SER A 314 30.85 2.50 12.67
C SER A 314 31.44 1.31 13.42
N LEU A 315 31.49 1.35 14.76
CA LEU A 315 31.98 0.22 15.57
C LEU A 315 31.13 -1.04 15.37
N LEU A 316 29.80 -0.89 15.28
CA LEU A 316 28.89 -2.01 15.02
C LEU A 316 29.16 -2.60 13.63
N LYS A 317 29.33 -1.75 12.62
CA LYS A 317 29.68 -2.18 11.26
C LYS A 317 31.03 -2.91 11.21
N ASP A 318 32.02 -2.42 11.95
CA ASP A 318 33.35 -3.04 12.01
C ASP A 318 33.31 -4.41 12.71
N ILE A 319 32.45 -4.58 13.72
CA ILE A 319 32.21 -5.87 14.37
C ILE A 319 31.44 -6.83 13.44
N GLU A 320 30.40 -6.34 12.76
CA GLU A 320 29.58 -7.12 11.83
C GLU A 320 30.39 -7.56 10.59
N ALA A 321 31.31 -6.72 10.11
CA ALA A 321 32.22 -7.05 9.02
C ALA A 321 33.27 -8.13 9.38
N GLY A 322 33.38 -8.50 10.66
CA GLY A 322 34.36 -9.48 11.15
C GLY A 322 35.81 -8.97 11.10
N ASP A 323 36.72 -9.65 11.80
CA ASP A 323 38.15 -9.34 11.67
C ASP A 323 38.62 -9.74 10.27
N SER A 324 39.01 -8.76 9.46
CA SER A 324 39.54 -8.92 8.09
C SER A 324 40.74 -9.89 7.94
N GLU A 325 41.32 -10.36 9.05
CA GLU A 325 42.40 -11.34 9.08
C GLU A 325 41.94 -12.80 9.15
N VAL A 326 40.64 -13.09 9.28
CA VAL A 326 40.13 -14.45 9.08
C VAL A 326 39.88 -14.65 7.59
N HIS A 327 40.96 -14.97 6.86
CA HIS A 327 40.83 -15.45 5.49
C HIS A 327 40.01 -16.75 5.50
N GLU A 328 38.89 -16.80 4.76
CA GLU A 328 38.04 -18.00 4.60
C GLU A 328 38.77 -19.23 4.01
N ASN A 329 40.08 -19.13 3.71
CA ASN A 329 40.92 -20.18 3.14
C ASN A 329 42.22 -20.46 3.92
N SER A 330 42.33 -20.14 5.21
CA SER A 330 43.44 -20.65 6.02
C SER A 330 43.13 -22.07 6.51
N LEU A 331 43.80 -23.08 5.94
CA LEU A 331 43.73 -24.51 6.35
C LEU A 331 44.28 -24.81 7.76
N PHE A 332 44.64 -23.77 8.51
CA PHE A 332 45.03 -23.86 9.90
C PHE A 332 44.17 -22.89 10.68
N GLU A 333 43.13 -23.40 11.32
CA GLU A 333 42.63 -22.82 12.56
C GLU A 333 43.86 -22.72 13.46
N LYS A 334 44.40 -21.50 13.64
CA LYS A 334 45.49 -21.31 14.60
C LYS A 334 44.92 -21.73 15.95
N PRO A 335 45.43 -22.80 16.59
CA PRO A 335 44.94 -23.17 17.90
C PRO A 335 45.27 -22.01 18.84
N ASP A 336 44.23 -21.43 19.43
CA ASP A 336 44.41 -20.61 20.62
C ASP A 336 45.16 -21.44 21.66
N SER A 337 46.09 -20.78 22.34
CA SER A 337 46.75 -21.23 23.55
C SER A 337 47.95 -22.18 23.40
N TRP A 338 49.15 -21.58 23.38
CA TRP A 338 50.32 -22.19 24.02
C TRP A 338 51.20 -21.22 24.84
N ASN A 339 50.95 -19.89 24.82
CA ASN A 339 51.82 -18.92 25.52
C ASN A 339 51.09 -18.16 26.64
N VAL A 340 50.96 -18.80 27.81
CA VAL A 340 50.46 -18.20 29.07
C VAL A 340 51.28 -16.98 29.53
N LEU A 341 52.54 -16.89 29.10
CA LEU A 341 53.42 -15.74 29.43
C LEU A 341 53.04 -14.45 28.69
N GLU A 342 52.34 -14.56 27.54
CA GLU A 342 51.91 -13.39 26.77
C GLU A 342 50.61 -12.78 27.32
N GLU A 343 49.76 -13.57 27.99
CA GLU A 343 48.53 -13.10 28.63
C GLU A 343 48.81 -12.19 29.84
N GLU A 344 49.83 -12.51 30.65
CA GLU A 344 50.18 -11.70 31.83
C GLU A 344 50.81 -10.34 31.46
N GLU A 345 51.57 -10.27 30.36
CA GLU A 345 52.08 -9.00 29.81
C GLU A 345 50.99 -8.18 29.08
N GLN A 346 49.94 -8.82 28.58
CA GLN A 346 48.83 -8.15 27.89
C GLN A 346 47.79 -7.55 28.86
N LEU A 347 47.53 -8.19 30.00
CA LEU A 347 46.64 -7.67 31.05
C LEU A 347 47.20 -6.44 31.79
N SER A 348 48.53 -6.28 31.81
CA SER A 348 49.20 -5.25 32.61
C SER A 348 49.31 -3.88 31.92
N ASN A 349 49.15 -3.80 30.59
CA ASN A 349 49.38 -2.57 29.81
C ASN A 349 48.16 -2.11 28.99
N ASN A 350 47.08 -1.73 29.68
CA ASN A 350 45.82 -1.21 29.10
C ASN A 350 45.90 0.22 28.49
N ASN A 351 47.09 0.77 28.23
CA ASN A 351 47.26 2.21 27.92
C ASN A 351 47.90 2.51 26.55
N LEU A 352 47.82 1.63 25.55
CA LEU A 352 48.24 1.98 24.17
C LEU A 352 47.08 1.88 23.15
N PRO A 353 46.94 2.86 22.23
CA PRO A 353 45.91 2.84 21.20
C PRO A 353 46.36 1.91 20.07
N GLY A 354 45.67 0.78 19.87
CA GLY A 354 45.81 -0.02 18.64
C GLY A 354 45.98 -1.53 18.77
N LYS A 355 45.74 -2.18 19.92
CA LYS A 355 45.67 -3.66 19.98
C LYS A 355 44.23 -4.17 19.87
N LYS A 356 44.06 -5.24 19.08
CA LYS A 356 42.78 -5.92 18.83
C LYS A 356 42.17 -6.36 20.16
N LEU A 357 41.04 -5.76 20.53
CA LEU A 357 40.26 -6.26 21.65
C LEU A 357 39.73 -7.64 21.31
N ASP A 358 39.82 -8.53 22.29
CA ASP A 358 39.19 -9.84 22.25
C ASP A 358 37.67 -9.71 21.98
N TYR A 359 37.00 -10.73 21.44
CA TYR A 359 35.57 -10.64 21.08
C TYR A 359 34.71 -10.19 22.28
N LEU A 360 35.04 -10.71 23.47
CA LEU A 360 34.41 -10.34 24.73
C LEU A 360 34.70 -8.87 25.11
N GLY A 361 35.90 -8.38 24.83
CA GLY A 361 36.28 -6.97 25.00
C GLY A 361 35.52 -6.04 24.05
N LYS A 362 35.40 -6.41 22.77
CA LYS A 362 34.59 -5.68 21.77
C LYS A 362 33.12 -5.61 22.18
N ALA A 363 32.55 -6.73 22.66
CA ALA A 363 31.16 -6.77 23.13
C ALA A 363 30.92 -5.92 24.39
N ASN A 364 31.87 -5.92 25.33
CA ASN A 364 31.80 -5.06 26.53
C ASN A 364 31.90 -3.57 26.16
N LEU A 365 32.82 -3.21 25.25
CA LEU A 365 32.95 -1.84 24.74
C LEU A 365 31.67 -1.39 24.04
N LEU A 366 31.06 -2.24 23.23
CA LEU A 366 29.79 -1.94 22.56
C LEU A 366 28.66 -1.70 23.58
N ARG A 367 28.59 -2.52 24.63
CA ARG A 367 27.61 -2.38 25.71
C ARG A 367 27.83 -1.07 26.48
N GLU A 368 29.07 -0.72 26.77
CA GLU A 368 29.43 0.55 27.44
C GLU A 368 29.02 1.75 26.58
N LYS A 369 29.43 1.79 25.31
CA LYS A 369 29.05 2.85 24.36
C LYS A 369 27.54 2.96 24.18
N HIS A 370 26.81 1.83 24.13
CA HIS A 370 25.35 1.84 24.07
C HIS A 370 24.71 2.46 25.33
N LEU A 371 25.24 2.15 26.52
CA LEU A 371 24.78 2.75 27.77
C LEU A 371 25.08 4.26 27.80
N GLU A 372 26.26 4.68 27.34
CA GLU A 372 26.62 6.10 27.22
C GLU A 372 25.68 6.85 26.28
N LEU A 373 25.33 6.26 25.12
CA LEU A 373 24.36 6.84 24.20
C LEU A 373 22.98 6.97 24.84
N ARG A 374 22.48 5.93 25.51
CA ARG A 374 21.19 6.01 26.20
C ARG A 374 21.20 7.11 27.27
N ASN A 375 22.25 7.16 28.09
CA ASN A 375 22.38 8.18 29.13
C ASN A 375 22.51 9.59 28.56
N GLY A 376 23.22 9.75 27.43
CA GLY A 376 23.34 11.01 26.70
C GLY A 376 22.00 11.49 26.14
N TYR A 377 21.22 10.59 25.56
CA TYR A 377 19.87 10.89 25.06
C TYR A 377 18.93 11.29 26.21
N ASP A 378 18.94 10.54 27.33
CA ASP A 378 18.14 10.86 28.51
C ASP A 378 18.54 12.22 29.13
N ARG A 379 19.83 12.57 29.10
CA ARG A 379 20.31 13.89 29.52
C ARG A 379 19.76 15.00 28.61
N LEU A 380 19.82 14.81 27.29
CA LEU A 380 19.27 15.75 26.32
C LEU A 380 17.76 15.92 26.48
N ASP A 381 16.99 14.84 26.62
CA ASP A 381 15.54 14.91 26.86
C ASP A 381 15.22 15.72 28.13
N ARG A 382 15.96 15.50 29.23
CA ARG A 382 15.82 16.31 30.45
C ARG A 382 16.22 17.77 30.26
N LEU A 383 17.26 18.06 29.48
CA LEU A 383 17.67 19.44 29.19
C LEU A 383 16.60 20.15 28.35
N THR A 384 16.10 19.52 27.29
CA THR A 384 15.01 20.08 26.47
C THR A 384 13.73 20.32 27.27
N ALA A 385 13.44 19.44 28.24
CA ALA A 385 12.28 19.55 29.11
C ALA A 385 12.39 20.67 30.16
N LYS A 386 13.55 21.32 30.32
CA LYS A 386 13.78 22.41 31.29
C LYS A 386 13.70 23.82 30.70
N GLY A 387 13.34 23.97 29.43
CA GLY A 387 13.33 25.29 28.78
C GLY A 387 12.30 26.26 29.36
N PRO A 388 12.47 27.58 29.25
CA PRO A 388 11.66 28.60 29.95
C PRO A 388 10.13 28.43 29.91
N ASN A 389 9.57 27.85 28.84
CA ASN A 389 8.13 27.56 28.67
C ASN A 389 7.70 26.16 29.14
N HIS A 390 8.58 25.39 29.79
CA HIS A 390 8.22 24.10 30.36
C HIS A 390 7.19 24.27 31.47
N LYS A 391 6.40 23.21 31.70
CA LYS A 391 5.68 23.04 32.96
C LYS A 391 6.75 23.22 34.05
N GLU A 392 6.65 24.28 34.84
CA GLU A 392 7.74 24.75 35.74
C GLU A 392 8.20 23.68 36.75
N PHE A 393 7.48 22.56 36.86
CA PHE A 393 7.81 21.38 37.65
C PHE A 393 7.60 20.10 36.81
N ILE A 394 8.55 19.16 36.93
CA ILE A 394 8.57 17.82 36.32
C ILE A 394 7.55 16.91 37.01
N GLU A 395 7.41 17.04 38.33
CA GLU A 395 6.62 16.11 39.13
C GLU A 395 5.12 16.51 39.18
N PRO A 396 4.17 15.62 38.82
CA PRO A 396 2.76 15.98 38.66
C PRO A 396 2.09 16.45 39.95
N LYS A 397 2.56 15.98 41.11
CA LYS A 397 2.07 16.42 42.43
C LYS A 397 2.46 17.87 42.73
N VAL A 398 3.68 18.25 42.39
CA VAL A 398 4.18 19.63 42.55
C VAL A 398 3.48 20.55 41.57
N GLN A 399 3.24 20.08 40.35
CA GLN A 399 2.47 20.80 39.34
C GLN A 399 1.02 21.06 39.80
N GLY A 400 0.39 20.08 40.44
CA GLY A 400 -0.94 20.22 41.03
C GLY A 400 -0.99 21.30 42.09
N LEU A 401 -0.04 21.29 43.04
CA LEU A 401 0.10 22.32 44.07
C LEU A 401 0.36 23.71 43.49
N TRP A 402 1.20 23.80 42.45
CA TRP A 402 1.50 25.06 41.80
C TRP A 402 0.30 25.66 41.06
N ARG A 403 -0.52 24.83 40.41
CA ARG A 403 -1.77 25.29 39.80
C ARG A 403 -2.74 25.88 40.82
N ILE A 404 -2.89 25.21 41.96
CA ILE A 404 -3.73 25.68 43.08
C ILE A 404 -3.15 27.00 43.62
N ALA A 405 -1.81 27.12 43.71
CA ALA A 405 -1.17 28.36 44.13
C ALA A 405 -1.41 29.52 43.15
N LEU A 406 -1.37 29.28 41.84
CA LEU A 406 -1.70 30.30 40.83
C LEU A 406 -3.18 30.73 40.91
N GLU A 407 -4.08 29.79 41.17
CA GLU A 407 -5.51 30.07 41.38
C GLU A 407 -5.75 30.91 42.65
N ALA A 408 -4.95 30.71 43.70
CA ALA A 408 -5.01 31.42 44.98
C ALA A 408 -4.38 32.84 44.98
N LYS A 409 -4.05 33.43 43.81
CA LYS A 409 -3.65 34.85 43.63
C LYS A 409 -2.68 35.42 44.71
N PHE A 410 -1.60 34.70 45.01
CA PHE A 410 -0.55 35.20 45.90
C PHE A 410 0.11 36.50 45.40
N PRO A 411 0.62 37.36 46.30
CA PRO A 411 1.45 38.49 45.88
C PRO A 411 2.75 37.98 45.22
N PRO A 412 3.33 38.73 44.27
CA PRO A 412 4.44 38.24 43.43
C PRO A 412 5.67 37.81 44.23
N ASN A 413 5.93 38.43 45.39
CA ASN A 413 7.05 38.08 46.25
C ASN A 413 6.85 36.75 47.00
N GLU A 414 5.63 36.47 47.46
CA GLU A 414 5.29 35.21 48.13
C GLU A 414 5.22 34.07 47.11
N LEU A 415 4.75 34.36 45.89
CA LEU A 415 4.75 33.40 44.79
C LEU A 415 6.17 32.99 44.40
N ALA A 416 7.13 33.94 44.38
CA ALA A 416 8.54 33.64 44.13
C ALA A 416 9.15 32.78 45.26
N SER A 417 8.87 33.10 46.52
CA SER A 417 9.31 32.29 47.67
C SER A 417 8.69 30.88 47.67
N LEU A 418 7.40 30.77 47.35
CA LEU A 418 6.70 29.49 47.22
C LEU A 418 7.26 28.66 46.06
N LYS A 419 7.65 29.32 44.96
CA LYS A 419 8.32 28.67 43.82
C LYS A 419 9.66 28.05 44.22
N GLU A 420 10.49 28.77 44.97
CA GLU A 420 11.75 28.23 45.51
C GLU A 420 11.50 27.05 46.47
N GLU A 421 10.51 27.15 47.35
CA GLU A 421 10.14 26.06 48.26
C GLU A 421 9.64 24.82 47.50
N LEU A 422 8.85 24.99 46.43
CA LEU A 422 8.37 23.90 45.57
C LEU A 422 9.49 23.26 44.75
N LEU A 423 10.48 24.04 44.28
CA LEU A 423 11.69 23.51 43.63
C LEU A 423 12.55 22.69 44.61
N HIS A 424 12.69 23.17 45.85
CA HIS A 424 13.36 22.40 46.90
C HIS A 424 12.61 21.12 47.27
N TYR A 425 11.27 21.16 47.30
CA TYR A 425 10.45 19.97 47.48
C TYR A 425 10.61 18.97 46.33
N GLU A 426 10.56 19.44 45.08
CA GLU A 426 10.77 18.62 43.89
C GLU A 426 12.15 17.95 43.88
N SER A 427 13.23 18.70 44.13
CA SER A 427 14.59 18.14 44.18
C SER A 427 14.73 17.04 45.24
N ARG A 428 14.09 17.20 46.40
CA ARG A 428 14.06 16.17 47.45
C ARG A 428 13.23 14.95 47.02
N LEU A 429 12.16 15.15 46.26
CA LEU A 429 11.31 14.06 45.74
C LEU A 429 12.04 13.26 44.66
N LEU A 430 12.73 13.93 43.72
CA LEU A 430 13.59 13.29 42.72
C LEU A 430 14.74 12.52 43.37
N LYS A 431 15.38 13.10 44.41
CA LYS A 431 16.41 12.39 45.19
C LYS A 431 15.87 11.14 45.86
N LEU A 432 14.67 11.19 46.43
CA LEU A 432 14.02 10.03 47.02
C LEU A 432 13.73 8.94 45.98
N ARG A 433 13.24 9.31 44.79
CA ARG A 433 13.01 8.37 43.69
C ARG A 433 14.31 7.71 43.24
N HIS A 434 15.39 8.49 43.11
CA HIS A 434 16.72 7.96 42.79
C HIS A 434 17.18 6.92 43.82
N LEU A 435 17.07 7.24 45.11
CA LEU A 435 17.43 6.30 46.18
C LEU A 435 16.60 5.01 46.14
N HIS A 436 15.30 5.09 45.83
CA HIS A 436 14.47 3.89 45.63
C HIS A 436 14.90 3.07 44.41
N THR A 437 15.21 3.72 43.28
CA THR A 437 15.67 3.01 42.09
C THR A 437 17.04 2.35 42.29
N GLU A 438 17.95 3.02 43.00
CA GLU A 438 19.27 2.51 43.33
C GLU A 438 19.17 1.31 44.27
N ALA A 439 18.34 1.40 45.31
CA ALA A 439 18.06 0.27 46.20
C ALA A 439 17.43 -0.93 45.45
N ALA A 440 16.54 -0.68 44.49
CA ALA A 440 15.95 -1.73 43.66
C ALA A 440 16.98 -2.40 42.74
N LEU A 441 17.89 -1.62 42.13
CA LEU A 441 18.99 -2.14 41.32
C LEU A 441 19.99 -2.94 42.15
N GLU A 442 20.30 -2.49 43.36
CA GLU A 442 21.14 -3.25 44.28
C GLU A 442 20.49 -4.58 44.69
N ALA A 443 19.19 -4.58 44.98
CA ALA A 443 18.45 -5.80 45.31
C ALA A 443 18.48 -6.79 44.12
N ALA A 444 18.27 -6.30 42.90
CA ALA A 444 18.38 -7.10 41.68
C ALA A 444 19.80 -7.67 41.48
N ARG A 445 20.86 -6.86 41.69
CA ARG A 445 22.26 -7.32 41.63
C ARG A 445 22.59 -8.38 42.68
N LYS A 446 21.99 -8.31 43.86
CA LYS A 446 22.21 -9.25 44.98
C LYS A 446 21.33 -10.51 44.90
N GLY A 447 20.47 -10.63 43.87
CA GLY A 447 19.61 -11.80 43.65
C GLY A 447 18.58 -12.05 44.76
N LYS A 448 18.26 -11.04 45.58
CA LYS A 448 17.27 -11.14 46.67
C LYS A 448 15.98 -10.43 46.28
N SER A 449 14.83 -10.93 46.75
CA SER A 449 13.56 -10.20 46.68
C SER A 449 13.70 -8.89 47.44
N TYR A 450 13.02 -7.85 46.94
CA TYR A 450 12.95 -6.54 47.59
C TYR A 450 12.15 -6.65 48.90
N ASP A 451 12.77 -7.20 49.96
CA ASP A 451 12.18 -7.26 51.30
C ASP A 451 12.42 -5.94 52.04
N LEU A 452 11.33 -5.41 52.60
CA LEU A 452 11.18 -4.01 52.98
C LEU A 452 11.73 -3.66 54.38
N ASP A 453 12.26 -4.65 55.12
CA ASP A 453 12.22 -4.59 56.58
C ASP A 453 13.56 -4.63 57.34
N ASN A 454 14.74 -4.77 56.71
CA ASN A 454 15.95 -4.96 57.55
C ASN A 454 17.32 -4.43 57.06
N SER A 455 17.39 -3.40 56.21
CA SER A 455 18.68 -2.76 55.86
C SER A 455 18.82 -1.30 56.35
N THR A 456 20.04 -0.93 56.75
CA THR A 456 20.40 0.44 57.19
C THR A 456 20.14 1.49 56.10
N SER A 457 20.39 1.15 54.83
CA SER A 457 20.08 1.99 53.67
C SER A 457 18.57 2.26 53.54
N GLN A 458 17.71 1.27 53.80
CA GLN A 458 16.25 1.46 53.80
C GLN A 458 15.77 2.33 54.97
N GLN A 459 16.44 2.34 56.12
CA GLN A 459 16.09 3.27 57.21
C GLN A 459 16.36 4.73 56.81
N HIS A 460 17.44 5.00 56.08
CA HIS A 460 17.71 6.33 55.52
C HIS A 460 16.65 6.73 54.48
N ILE A 461 16.23 5.79 53.62
CA ILE A 461 15.14 6.02 52.66
C ILE A 461 13.82 6.32 53.38
N LYS A 462 13.46 5.55 54.43
CA LYS A 462 12.25 5.78 55.25
C LYS A 462 12.31 7.15 55.95
N LYS A 463 13.47 7.58 56.45
CA LYS A 463 13.66 8.93 57.02
C LYS A 463 13.47 10.02 55.97
N HIS A 464 14.11 9.88 54.81
CA HIS A 464 13.92 10.83 53.70
C HIS A 464 12.46 10.89 53.24
N ALA A 465 11.76 9.75 53.16
CA ALA A 465 10.33 9.69 52.82
C ALA A 465 9.48 10.48 53.81
N ARG A 466 9.71 10.32 55.12
CA ARG A 466 9.01 11.10 56.15
C ARG A 466 9.28 12.59 56.02
N THR A 467 10.52 13.00 55.74
CA THR A 467 10.84 14.42 55.56
C THR A 467 10.18 15.03 54.32
N VAL A 468 10.11 14.28 53.21
CA VAL A 468 9.42 14.71 51.98
C VAL A 468 7.92 14.78 52.22
N GLN A 469 7.34 13.80 52.91
CA GLN A 469 5.91 13.81 53.25
C GLN A 469 5.56 14.98 54.17
N LYS A 470 6.41 15.30 55.16
CA LYS A 470 6.20 16.47 56.02
C LYS A 470 6.23 17.77 55.21
N LEU A 471 7.25 17.96 54.36
CA LEU A 471 7.31 19.12 53.47
C LEU A 471 6.11 19.23 52.55
N HIS A 472 5.61 18.10 52.04
CA HIS A 472 4.40 18.07 51.22
C HIS A 472 3.19 18.60 51.99
N MET A 473 2.96 18.09 53.20
CA MET A 473 1.85 18.52 54.05
C MET A 473 1.97 19.99 54.45
N ASP A 474 3.18 20.46 54.77
CA ASP A 474 3.42 21.86 55.14
C ASP A 474 3.12 22.80 53.95
N LEU A 475 3.56 22.44 52.73
CA LEU A 475 3.29 23.22 51.51
C LEU A 475 1.82 23.17 51.09
N GLU A 476 1.20 21.99 51.14
CA GLU A 476 -0.22 21.82 50.85
C GLU A 476 -1.08 22.64 51.82
N ALA A 477 -0.78 22.60 53.12
CA ALA A 477 -1.48 23.40 54.12
C ALA A 477 -1.31 24.91 53.87
N LYS A 478 -0.09 25.37 53.56
CA LYS A 478 0.19 26.79 53.26
C LYS A 478 -0.57 27.29 52.04
N ILE A 479 -0.66 26.46 50.99
CA ILE A 479 -1.39 26.79 49.75
C ILE A 479 -2.91 26.75 49.98
N MET A 480 -3.42 25.73 50.67
CA MET A 480 -4.85 25.56 50.91
C MET A 480 -5.43 26.59 51.89
N GLN A 481 -4.69 26.98 52.93
CA GLN A 481 -5.12 28.04 53.85
C GLN A 481 -5.41 29.35 53.11
N LYS A 482 -4.51 29.77 52.23
CA LYS A 482 -4.70 31.00 51.43
C LYS A 482 -5.80 30.85 50.38
N HIS A 483 -5.95 29.67 49.78
CA HIS A 483 -7.05 29.40 48.87
C HIS A 483 -8.42 29.43 49.58
N THR A 484 -8.51 29.07 50.86
CA THR A 484 -9.76 29.15 51.65
C THR A 484 -10.04 30.52 52.23
N GLU A 485 -9.04 31.40 52.33
CA GLU A 485 -9.17 32.79 52.78
C GLU A 485 -9.68 33.74 51.67
N LEU A 486 -9.64 33.29 50.41
CA LEU A 486 -10.18 33.96 49.22
C LEU A 486 -11.59 33.46 48.90
#